data_AF-Q5NWC4-F1
#
_entry.id   AF-Q5NWC4-F1
#
_cell.length_a   1.000
_cell.length_b   1.000
_cell.length_c   1.000
_cell.angle_alpha   90.00
_cell.angle_beta   90.00
_cell.angle_gamma   90.00
#
_symmetry.space_group_name_H-M   'P 1'
#
loop_
_entity.id
_entity.type
_entity.pdbx_description
1 polymer ?
#
loop_
_entity_poly.entity_id
_entity_poly.type
_entity_poly.pdbx_seq_one_letter_code
_entity_poly.pdbx_strand_id
1 'polypeptide(L)'
;MKQRLLVMNGSRIVQNEREGQWYTDKVDKAGALRPGIYNLYLASLADKAATHRGVILHADKERVYQQVGKNYVMHDRSDFDKTPEIGSARSISYDAQGKASMSAETIQLSRGRSR
;
A
#
# COMPACT_ATOMS: atom_id res chain seq x y z
N MET A 1 -11.99 14.15 -1.05
CA MET A 1 -12.36 13.25 0.07
C MET A 1 -11.09 12.56 0.52
N LYS A 2 -10.78 12.53 1.83
CA LYS A 2 -9.56 11.89 2.33
C LYS A 2 -9.87 10.44 2.73
N GLN A 3 -9.04 9.49 2.31
CA GLN A 3 -9.11 8.10 2.74
C GLN A 3 -7.90 7.76 3.62
N ARG A 4 -8.12 6.98 4.68
CA ARG A 4 -7.06 6.42 5.51
C ARG A 4 -7.38 4.98 5.91
N LEU A 5 -6.37 4.32 6.42
CA LEU A 5 -6.50 2.98 6.98
C LEU A 5 -6.00 3.00 8.42
N LEU A 6 -6.84 2.50 9.33
CA LEU A 6 -6.56 2.35 10.75
C LEU A 6 -6.36 0.86 11.06
N VAL A 7 -5.16 0.48 11.50
CA VAL A 7 -4.88 -0.87 11.97
C VAL A 7 -4.74 -0.88 13.48
N MET A 8 -5.59 -1.64 14.15
CA MET A 8 -5.52 -1.84 15.60
C MET A 8 -6.18 -3.15 15.97
N ASN A 9 -5.69 -3.80 17.03
CA ASN A 9 -6.29 -5.01 17.61
C ASN A 9 -6.59 -6.13 16.58
N GLY A 10 -5.73 -6.30 15.58
CA GLY A 10 -5.90 -7.31 14.52
C GLY A 10 -6.96 -6.95 13.46
N SER A 11 -7.53 -5.75 13.51
CA SER A 11 -8.47 -5.22 12.52
C SER A 11 -7.81 -4.18 11.61
N ARG A 12 -8.26 -4.14 10.36
CA ARG A 12 -7.95 -3.12 9.35
C ARG A 12 -9.23 -2.40 8.99
N ILE A 13 -9.28 -1.10 9.28
CA ILE A 13 -10.48 -0.28 9.16
C ILE A 13 -10.21 0.77 8.07
N VAL A 14 -10.94 0.70 6.96
CA VAL A 14 -10.91 1.72 5.91
C VAL A 14 -11.85 2.85 6.34
N GLN A 15 -11.33 4.07 6.37
CA GLN A 15 -12.09 5.25 6.76
C GLN A 15 -12.02 6.34 5.70
N ASN A 16 -13.14 7.01 5.47
CA ASN A 16 -13.22 8.20 4.64
C ASN A 16 -13.65 9.40 5.48
N GLU A 17 -13.05 10.54 5.19
CA GLU A 17 -13.37 11.79 5.84
C GLU A 17 -14.52 12.50 5.12
N ARG A 18 -15.51 12.93 5.90
CA ARG A 18 -16.66 13.73 5.47
C ARG A 18 -16.86 14.81 6.52
N GLU A 19 -16.86 16.07 6.11
CA GLU A 19 -17.13 17.22 6.99
C GLU A 19 -16.24 17.27 8.25
N GLY A 20 -14.96 16.92 8.11
CA GLY A 20 -13.98 16.89 9.20
C GLY A 20 -14.06 15.64 10.09
N GLN A 21 -15.03 14.75 9.85
CA GLN A 21 -15.24 13.53 10.63
C GLN A 21 -14.85 12.28 9.85
N TRP A 22 -14.27 11.30 10.53
CA TRP A 22 -13.88 10.03 9.94
C TRP A 22 -14.98 9.00 10.09
N TYR A 23 -15.46 8.48 8.97
CA TYR A 23 -16.46 7.42 8.91
C TYR A 23 -15.81 6.11 8.52
N THR A 24 -16.25 5.02 9.15
CA THR A 24 -15.82 3.67 8.80
C THR A 24 -16.62 3.16 7.62
N ASP A 25 -15.93 2.85 6.53
CA ASP A 25 -16.55 2.28 5.34
C ASP A 25 -16.46 0.76 5.35
N LYS A 26 -15.34 0.21 5.83
CA LYS A 26 -15.11 -1.24 5.87
C LYS A 26 -14.20 -1.65 7.01
N VAL A 27 -14.49 -2.80 7.61
CA VAL A 27 -13.62 -3.48 8.59
C VAL A 27 -13.26 -4.86 8.07
N ASP A 28 -11.97 -5.14 7.98
CA ASP A 28 -11.41 -6.44 7.61
C ASP A 28 -10.39 -6.90 8.67
N LYS A 29 -9.86 -8.12 8.53
CA LYS A 29 -8.70 -8.58 9.31
C LYS A 29 -7.44 -7.82 8.88
N ALA A 30 -6.59 -7.47 9.83
CA ALA A 30 -5.30 -6.80 9.58
C ALA A 30 -4.31 -7.67 8.80
N GLY A 31 -4.34 -8.99 9.02
CA GLY A 31 -3.37 -9.90 8.45
C GLY A 31 -1.95 -9.53 8.89
N ALA A 32 -1.05 -9.35 7.91
CA ALA A 32 0.35 -8.99 8.16
C ALA A 32 0.60 -7.49 8.35
N LEU A 33 -0.43 -6.63 8.24
CA LEU A 33 -0.25 -5.19 8.46
C LEU A 33 0.01 -4.90 9.94
N ARG A 34 0.99 -4.04 10.19
CA ARG A 34 1.32 -3.58 11.55
C ARG A 34 0.25 -2.60 12.06
N PRO A 35 0.01 -2.52 13.38
CA PRO A 35 -0.82 -1.48 13.95
C PRO A 35 -0.33 -0.07 13.59
N GLY A 36 -1.24 0.84 13.28
CA GLY A 36 -0.90 2.20 12.87
C GLY A 36 -2.01 2.92 12.10
N ILE A 37 -1.77 4.21 11.84
CA ILE A 37 -2.62 5.04 10.98
C ILE A 37 -1.87 5.27 9.67
N TYR A 38 -2.48 4.85 8.56
CA TYR A 38 -1.94 4.95 7.22
C TYR A 38 -2.78 5.97 6.44
N ASN A 39 -2.24 7.18 6.28
CA ASN A 39 -2.94 8.29 5.63
C ASN A 39 -2.84 8.17 4.10
N LEU A 40 -3.67 7.31 3.50
CA LEU A 40 -3.66 7.01 2.06
C LEU A 40 -3.89 8.25 1.18
N TYR A 41 -4.60 9.25 1.68
CA TYR A 41 -4.79 10.54 1.00
C TYR A 41 -3.50 11.35 0.79
N LEU A 42 -2.39 10.97 1.44
CA LEU A 42 -1.07 11.56 1.20
C LEU A 42 -0.27 10.85 0.11
N ALA A 43 -0.84 9.81 -0.52
CA ALA A 43 -0.15 9.08 -1.56
C ALA A 43 0.07 9.92 -2.82
N SER A 44 1.25 9.78 -3.41
CA SER A 44 1.54 10.31 -4.74
C SER A 44 1.28 9.24 -5.80
N LEU A 45 0.92 9.65 -7.02
CA LEU A 45 0.82 8.73 -8.14
C LEU A 45 2.19 8.06 -8.39
N ALA A 46 2.17 6.78 -8.72
CA ALA A 46 3.37 6.03 -9.03
C ALA A 46 4.09 6.61 -10.26
N ASP A 47 5.39 6.86 -10.12
CA ASP A 47 6.27 7.08 -11.25
C ASP A 47 6.50 5.73 -11.95
N LYS A 48 5.95 5.56 -13.16
CA LYS A 48 6.06 4.31 -13.92
C LYS A 48 7.48 4.05 -14.45
N ALA A 49 8.38 5.05 -14.44
CA ALA A 49 9.79 4.86 -14.76
C ALA A 49 10.61 4.33 -13.56
N ALA A 50 10.07 4.40 -12.34
CA ALA A 50 10.73 3.97 -11.13
C ALA A 50 10.25 2.58 -10.64
N THR A 51 11.07 1.94 -9.82
CA THR A 51 10.66 0.74 -9.07
C THR A 51 10.27 1.12 -7.65
N HIS A 52 9.06 0.75 -7.25
CA HIS A 52 8.50 1.05 -5.92
C HIS A 52 8.56 -0.20 -5.04
N ARG A 53 9.26 -0.10 -3.91
CA ARG A 53 9.50 -1.23 -3.00
C ARG A 53 8.89 -0.96 -1.63
N GLY A 54 8.10 -1.91 -1.15
CA GLY A 54 7.51 -1.87 0.17
C GLY A 54 6.17 -2.59 0.25
N VAL A 55 5.40 -2.26 1.28
CA VAL A 55 4.23 -3.06 1.71
C VAL A 55 2.95 -2.58 1.06
N ILE A 56 2.17 -3.52 0.52
CA ILE A 56 0.81 -3.23 0.02
C ILE A 56 -0.11 -2.96 1.22
N LEU A 57 -0.70 -1.76 1.28
CA LEU A 57 -1.57 -1.35 2.38
C LEU A 57 -3.05 -1.58 2.09
N HIS A 58 -3.48 -1.26 0.87
CA HIS A 58 -4.87 -1.31 0.48
C HIS A 58 -4.98 -1.47 -1.04
N ALA A 59 -6.09 -2.04 -1.49
CA ALA A 59 -6.46 -2.06 -2.90
C ALA A 59 -7.98 -1.98 -2.99
N ASP A 60 -8.47 -1.04 -3.80
CA ASP A 60 -9.87 -0.90 -4.16
C ASP A 60 -10.06 -1.17 -5.66
N LYS A 61 -11.18 -0.74 -6.24
CA LYS A 61 -11.50 -0.97 -7.66
C LYS A 61 -10.64 -0.13 -8.60
N GLU A 62 -10.11 0.99 -8.15
CA GLU A 62 -9.42 1.98 -8.95
C GLU A 62 -7.94 2.10 -8.61
N ARG A 63 -7.57 1.88 -7.34
CA ARG A 63 -6.24 2.15 -6.82
C ARG A 63 -5.67 1.00 -6.01
N VAL A 64 -4.36 0.84 -6.11
CA VAL A 64 -3.54 0.04 -5.20
C VAL A 64 -2.63 1.00 -4.44
N TYR A 65 -2.59 0.88 -3.12
CA TYR A 65 -1.78 1.72 -2.24
C TYR A 65 -0.62 0.91 -1.65
N GLN A 66 0.58 1.45 -1.80
CA GLN A 66 1.82 0.88 -1.27
C GLN A 66 2.49 1.87 -0.32
N GLN A 67 3.04 1.38 0.78
CA GLN A 67 3.96 2.13 1.61
C GLN A 67 5.39 1.93 1.11
N VAL A 68 6.05 3.01 0.70
CA VAL A 68 7.46 3.02 0.27
C VAL A 68 8.26 3.82 1.29
N GLY A 69 8.97 3.12 2.18
CA GLY A 69 9.61 3.74 3.34
C GLY A 69 8.59 4.44 4.25
N LYS A 70 8.67 5.77 4.36
CA LYS A 70 7.73 6.61 5.13
C LYS A 70 6.63 7.26 4.26
N ASN A 71 6.73 7.12 2.94
CA ASN A 71 5.82 7.72 1.98
C ASN A 71 4.79 6.71 1.50
N TYR A 72 3.77 7.21 0.80
CA TYR A 72 2.73 6.40 0.21
C TYR A 72 2.72 6.62 -1.30
N VAL A 73 2.55 5.54 -2.05
CA VAL A 73 2.44 5.53 -3.50
C VAL A 73 1.12 4.88 -3.87
N MET A 74 0.38 5.50 -4.80
CA MET A 74 -0.81 4.92 -5.38
C MET A 74 -0.58 4.54 -6.84
N HIS A 75 -1.07 3.38 -7.22
CA HIS A 75 -0.96 2.81 -8.56
C HIS A 75 -2.37 2.61 -9.14
N ASP A 76 -2.54 2.71 -10.45
CA ASP A 76 -3.83 2.40 -11.09
C ASP A 76 -4.11 0.90 -11.00
N ARG A 77 -5.28 0.51 -10.49
CA ARG A 77 -5.66 -0.90 -10.35
C ARG A 77 -5.71 -1.61 -11.70
N SER A 78 -6.05 -0.90 -12.77
CA SER A 78 -6.10 -1.41 -14.16
C SER A 78 -4.75 -1.87 -14.71
N ASP A 79 -3.65 -1.40 -14.12
CA ASP A 79 -2.30 -1.78 -14.55
C ASP A 79 -1.93 -3.20 -14.08
N PHE A 80 -2.65 -3.75 -13.10
CA PHE A 80 -2.37 -5.06 -12.51
C PHE A 80 -3.34 -6.13 -13.03
N ASP A 81 -2.79 -7.24 -13.51
CA ASP A 81 -3.60 -8.40 -13.89
C ASP A 81 -4.31 -9.04 -12.69
N LYS A 82 -3.66 -9.00 -11.52
CA LYS A 82 -4.20 -9.53 -10.26
C LYS A 82 -4.04 -8.52 -9.14
N THR A 83 -5.02 -8.47 -8.23
CA THR A 83 -4.94 -7.60 -7.05
C THR A 83 -3.75 -8.04 -6.18
N PRO A 84 -2.83 -7.13 -5.80
CA PRO A 84 -1.74 -7.47 -4.91
C PRO A 84 -2.26 -7.88 -3.53
N GLU A 85 -1.56 -8.81 -2.88
CA GLU A 85 -1.91 -9.27 -1.54
C GLU A 85 -1.60 -8.19 -0.50
N ILE A 86 -2.61 -7.79 0.28
CA ILE A 86 -2.48 -6.76 1.29
C ILE A 86 -1.64 -7.26 2.47
N GLY A 87 -0.69 -6.45 2.91
CA GLY A 87 0.31 -6.80 3.92
C GLY A 87 1.56 -7.46 3.36
N SER A 88 1.59 -7.81 2.06
CA SER A 88 2.78 -8.37 1.42
C SER A 88 3.78 -7.29 1.01
N ALA A 89 5.07 -7.58 1.17
CA ALA A 89 6.17 -6.76 0.68
C ALA A 89 6.42 -7.06 -0.80
N ARG A 90 6.30 -6.04 -1.66
CA ARG A 90 6.38 -6.17 -3.11
C ARG A 90 7.32 -5.13 -3.71
N SER A 91 7.98 -5.51 -4.79
CA SER A 91 8.64 -4.59 -5.71
C SER A 91 7.76 -4.46 -6.94
N ILE A 92 7.27 -3.26 -7.22
CA ILE A 92 6.41 -2.92 -8.36
C ILE A 92 7.21 -2.11 -9.36
N SER A 93 7.30 -2.60 -10.59
CA SER A 93 7.84 -1.87 -11.74
C SER A 93 6.88 -1.97 -12.91
N TYR A 94 7.09 -1.16 -13.95
CA TYR A 94 6.22 -1.13 -15.11
C TYR A 94 6.97 -1.48 -16.38
N ASP A 95 6.28 -2.12 -17.32
CA ASP A 95 6.80 -2.35 -18.68
C ASP A 95 6.52 -1.17 -19.62
N ALA A 96 6.95 -1.28 -20.88
CA ALA A 96 6.77 -0.25 -21.90
C ALA A 96 5.29 0.03 -22.23
N GLN A 97 4.39 -0.90 -21.91
CA GLN A 97 2.95 -0.80 -22.08
C GLN A 97 2.25 -0.23 -20.83
N GLY A 98 3.02 0.07 -19.78
CA GLY A 98 2.51 0.61 -18.52
C GLY A 98 1.82 -0.43 -17.64
N LYS A 99 2.03 -1.73 -17.89
CA LYS A 99 1.53 -2.82 -17.06
C LYS A 99 2.44 -3.06 -15.87
N ALA A 100 1.84 -3.31 -14.71
CA ALA A 100 2.55 -3.48 -13.46
C ALA A 100 3.06 -4.92 -13.32
N SER A 101 4.38 -5.06 -13.17
CA SER A 101 5.03 -6.30 -12.77
C SER A 101 5.30 -6.30 -11.27
N MET A 102 4.90 -7.37 -10.59
CA MET A 102 5.11 -7.55 -9.16
C MET A 102 6.09 -8.68 -8.90
N SER A 103 7.18 -8.36 -8.21
CA SER A 103 8.08 -9.37 -7.64
C SER A 103 8.02 -9.31 -6.11
N ALA A 104 8.35 -10.43 -5.46
CA ALA A 104 8.56 -10.41 -4.02
C ALA A 104 9.70 -9.43 -3.72
N GLU A 105 9.54 -8.59 -2.71
CA GLU A 105 10.63 -7.72 -2.30
C GLU A 105 11.74 -8.59 -1.71
N THR A 106 12.85 -8.74 -2.43
CA THR A 106 14.06 -9.35 -1.87
C THR A 106 14.56 -8.38 -0.81
N ILE A 107 14.25 -8.67 0.45
CA ILE A 107 14.87 -7.98 1.58
C ILE A 107 16.36 -8.30 1.47
N GLN A 108 17.14 -7.40 0.88
CA GLN A 108 18.58 -7.42 1.09
C GLN A 108 18.77 -7.11 2.57
N LEU A 109 18.84 -8.17 3.36
CA LEU A 109 19.34 -8.17 4.72
C LEU A 109 20.75 -7.59 4.63
N SER A 110 20.87 -6.28 4.79
CA SER A 110 22.13 -5.68 5.18
C SER A 110 22.46 -6.28 6.54
N ARG A 111 23.37 -7.27 6.53
CA ARG A 111 23.96 -7.83 7.74
C ARG A 111 24.72 -6.71 8.45
N GLY A 112 24.02 -5.99 9.32
CA GLY A 112 24.55 -4.98 10.21
C GLY A 112 24.99 -5.58 11.54
N ARG A 113 26.18 -6.19 11.52
CA ARG A 113 27.18 -6.37 12.60
C ARG A 113 26.72 -6.52 14.07
N SER A 114 27.09 -7.69 14.60
CA SER A 114 27.46 -7.99 16.00
C SER A 114 28.04 -6.78 16.76
N ARG A 115 27.52 -6.58 17.98
CA ARG A 115 28.28 -6.20 19.18
C ARG A 115 27.71 -6.94 20.38
#